data_AF-A0A252BMI8-F1
#
_entry.id   AF-A0A252BMI8-F1
#
_cell.length_a   1.000
_cell.length_b   1.000
_cell.length_c   1.000
_cell.angle_alpha   90.00
_cell.angle_beta   90.00
_cell.angle_gamma   90.00
#
_symmetry.space_group_name_H-M   'P 1'
#
loop_
_entity.id
_entity.type
_entity.pdbx_description
1 polymer ?
#
loop_
_entity_poly.entity_id
_entity_poly.type
_entity_poly.pdbx_seq_one_letter_code
_entity_poly.pdbx_strand_id
1 'polypeptide(L)'
;MTRYLMLLACLTGFATLSGSASAATRDEQKQACQGDAIRLCTFAIPNEAKITACMRKKMDKLSPKCRAMFEPAPQKNTATTKPKN
;
A
#
# COMPACT_ATOMS: atom_id res chain seq x y z
N MET A 1 -12.21 50.14 12.06
CA MET A 1 -11.57 49.01 12.78
C MET A 1 -11.33 47.82 11.83
N THR A 2 -10.70 48.07 10.67
CA THR A 2 -10.52 47.06 9.60
C THR A 2 -9.19 47.25 8.87
N ARG A 3 -8.32 48.13 9.39
CA ARG A 3 -7.03 48.50 8.79
C ARG A 3 -5.82 48.14 9.66
N TYR A 4 -6.04 47.60 10.87
CA TYR A 4 -4.97 47.21 11.80
C TYR A 4 -4.82 45.69 11.97
N LEU A 5 -5.68 44.88 11.34
CA LEU A 5 -5.61 43.42 11.37
C LEU A 5 -4.76 42.81 10.24
N MET A 6 -4.29 43.62 9.29
CA MET A 6 -3.47 43.16 8.15
C MET A 6 -1.96 43.41 8.32
N LEU A 7 -1.52 43.87 9.50
CA LEU A 7 -0.10 44.19 9.79
C LEU A 7 0.51 43.36 10.93
N LEU A 8 -0.13 42.26 11.34
CA LEU A 8 0.47 41.26 12.22
C LEU A 8 0.75 39.98 11.44
N ALA A 9 1.94 39.99 10.82
CA ALA A 9 2.89 38.87 10.75
C ALA A 9 2.28 37.46 10.63
N CYS A 10 2.26 36.81 9.46
CA CYS A 10 3.45 36.21 8.85
C CYS A 10 4.37 35.53 9.90
N LEU A 11 3.96 34.39 10.50
CA LEU A 11 4.93 33.38 10.99
C LEU A 11 4.40 31.99 11.46
N THR A 12 3.24 31.49 11.04
CA THR A 12 2.87 30.08 11.33
C THR A 12 2.31 29.36 10.10
N GLY A 13 3.13 29.33 9.05
CA GLY A 13 3.00 28.31 8.02
C GLY A 13 3.53 26.98 8.56
N PHE A 14 2.66 25.98 8.68
CA PHE A 14 2.80 24.66 8.06
C PHE A 14 1.62 23.82 8.53
N ALA A 15 0.61 23.70 7.67
CA ALA A 15 -0.32 22.59 7.76
C ALA A 15 0.50 21.31 7.55
N THR A 16 0.83 20.60 8.64
CA THR A 16 1.39 19.27 8.54
C THR A 16 0.29 18.35 8.03
N LEU A 17 0.26 18.18 6.71
CA LEU A 17 -0.44 17.11 6.02
C LEU A 17 0.03 15.78 6.64
N SER A 18 -0.78 15.24 7.56
CA SER A 18 -0.56 13.92 8.13
C SER A 18 -0.87 12.90 7.03
N GLY A 19 0.15 12.56 6.24
CA GLY A 19 0.09 11.50 5.25
C GLY A 19 0.07 10.16 5.97
N SER A 20 -1.12 9.61 6.19
CA SER A 20 -1.30 8.22 6.64
C SER A 20 -0.78 7.28 5.55
N ALA A 21 0.49 6.91 5.63
CA ALA A 21 1.06 5.85 4.82
C ALA A 21 0.59 4.51 5.41
N SER A 22 -0.60 4.06 5.00
CA SER A 22 -1.13 2.75 5.37
C SER A 22 -0.25 1.67 4.73
N ALA A 23 0.66 1.09 5.51
CA ALA A 23 1.28 -0.17 5.15
C ALA A 23 0.16 -1.21 5.04
N ALA A 24 -0.18 -1.64 3.82
CA ALA A 24 -1.21 -2.64 3.60
C ALA A 24 -0.87 -3.89 4.41
N THR A 25 -1.72 -4.20 5.39
CA THR A 25 -1.53 -5.36 6.26
C THR A 25 -1.56 -6.64 5.42
N ARG A 26 -0.97 -7.73 5.92
CA ARG A 26 -0.96 -9.04 5.23
C ARG A 26 -2.37 -9.44 4.75
N ASP A 27 -3.37 -9.15 5.57
CA ASP A 27 -4.79 -9.37 5.30
C ASP A 27 -5.31 -8.49 4.15
N GLU A 28 -4.93 -7.22 4.11
CA GLU A 28 -5.27 -6.34 2.99
C GLU A 28 -4.65 -6.81 1.67
N GLN A 29 -3.41 -7.34 1.70
CA GLN A 29 -2.79 -7.91 0.50
C GLN A 29 -3.53 -9.17 0.05
N LYS A 30 -3.89 -10.04 1.00
CA LYS A 30 -4.67 -11.25 0.72
C LYS A 30 -6.02 -10.89 0.12
N GLN A 31 -6.77 -9.94 0.69
CA GLN A 31 -8.05 -9.49 0.14
C GLN A 31 -7.89 -8.86 -1.26
N ALA A 32 -6.84 -8.07 -1.47
CA ALA A 32 -6.55 -7.48 -2.78
C ALA A 32 -6.31 -8.54 -3.86
N CYS A 33 -5.67 -9.64 -3.50
CA CYS A 33 -5.33 -10.74 -4.41
C CYS A 33 -6.33 -11.90 -4.41
N GLN A 34 -7.28 -11.97 -3.47
CA GLN A 34 -8.16 -13.13 -3.30
C GLN A 34 -9.01 -13.40 -4.54
N GLY A 35 -9.60 -12.36 -5.12
CA GLY A 35 -10.41 -12.50 -6.35
C GLY A 35 -9.59 -13.02 -7.54
N ASP A 36 -8.36 -12.53 -7.69
CA ASP A 36 -7.44 -12.99 -8.74
C ASP A 36 -6.97 -14.43 -8.47
N ALA A 37 -6.75 -14.80 -7.21
CA ALA A 37 -6.32 -16.16 -6.84
C ALA A 37 -7.40 -17.18 -7.19
N ILE A 38 -8.66 -16.87 -6.85
CA ILE A 38 -9.80 -17.74 -7.14
C ILE A 38 -10.05 -17.82 -8.65
N ARG A 39 -9.86 -16.73 -9.41
CA ARG A 39 -10.14 -16.71 -10.85
C ARG A 39 -9.03 -17.31 -11.71
N LEU A 40 -7.76 -17.08 -11.36
CA LEU A 40 -6.59 -17.41 -12.19
C LEU A 40 -5.81 -18.61 -11.68
N CYS A 41 -5.85 -18.86 -10.37
CA CYS A 41 -4.98 -19.81 -9.67
C CYS A 41 -5.77 -20.80 -8.79
N THR A 42 -7.04 -21.09 -9.12
CA THR A 42 -7.91 -21.99 -8.34
C THR A 42 -7.27 -23.36 -8.10
N PHE A 43 -6.57 -23.88 -9.11
CA PHE A 43 -5.85 -25.17 -9.05
C PHE A 43 -4.69 -25.19 -8.03
N ALA A 44 -4.25 -24.02 -7.56
CA ALA A 44 -3.17 -23.89 -6.58
C ALA A 44 -3.70 -23.80 -5.13
N ILE A 45 -5.00 -23.58 -4.93
CA ILE A 45 -5.65 -23.59 -3.61
C ILE A 45 -5.61 -25.02 -3.04
N PRO A 46 -5.31 -25.22 -1.75
CA PRO A 46 -5.12 -24.23 -0.67
C PRO A 46 -3.66 -23.81 -0.42
N ASN A 47 -2.72 -24.17 -1.29
CA ASN A 47 -1.30 -23.97 -1.03
C ASN A 47 -0.84 -22.54 -1.38
N GLU A 48 -0.62 -21.71 -0.36
CA GLU A 48 -0.19 -20.31 -0.54
C GLU A 48 1.07 -20.14 -1.38
N ALA A 49 2.06 -21.04 -1.26
CA ALA A 49 3.28 -20.97 -2.05
C ALA A 49 3.01 -21.22 -3.54
N LYS A 50 2.14 -22.20 -3.85
CA LYS A 50 1.70 -22.44 -5.24
C LYS A 50 0.86 -21.30 -5.80
N ILE A 51 -0.02 -20.70 -4.98
CA ILE A 51 -0.82 -19.53 -5.38
C ILE A 51 0.12 -18.37 -5.71
N THR A 52 1.09 -18.08 -4.83
CA THR A 52 2.09 -17.02 -5.03
C THR A 52 2.88 -17.24 -6.31
N ALA A 53 3.36 -18.47 -6.57
CA ALA A 53 4.07 -18.80 -7.79
C ALA A 53 3.19 -18.64 -9.04
N CYS A 54 1.93 -19.09 -8.98
CA CYS A 54 0.96 -18.92 -10.06
C CYS A 54 0.70 -17.44 -10.36
N MET A 55 0.49 -16.62 -9.32
CA MET A 55 0.28 -15.18 -9.47
C MET A 55 1.49 -14.47 -10.08
N ARG A 56 2.70 -14.80 -9.63
CA ARG A 56 3.94 -14.26 -10.21
C ARG A 56 4.09 -14.61 -11.70
N LYS A 57 3.65 -15.80 -12.11
CA LYS A 57 3.63 -16.21 -13.52
C LYS A 57 2.51 -15.55 -14.34
N LYS A 58 1.52 -14.94 -13.68
CA LYS A 58 0.33 -14.34 -14.29
C LYS A 58 0.21 -12.83 -13.98
N MET A 59 1.33 -12.15 -13.74
CA MET A 59 1.40 -10.70 -13.43
C MET A 59 0.51 -9.84 -14.34
N ASP A 60 0.55 -10.08 -15.67
CA ASP A 60 -0.23 -9.34 -16.67
C ASP A 60 -1.75 -9.52 -16.53
N LYS A 61 -2.19 -10.63 -15.94
CA LYS A 61 -3.61 -10.95 -15.75
C LYS A 61 -4.13 -10.59 -14.35
N LEU A 62 -3.24 -10.24 -13.42
CA LEU A 62 -3.63 -9.77 -12.09
C LEU A 62 -4.28 -8.40 -12.17
N SER A 63 -5.21 -8.15 -11.26
CA SER A 63 -5.77 -6.83 -11.04
C SER A 63 -4.67 -5.86 -10.59
N PRO A 64 -4.77 -4.56 -10.93
CA PRO A 64 -3.73 -3.57 -10.64
C PRO A 64 -3.42 -3.49 -9.14
N LYS A 65 -4.43 -3.64 -8.28
CA LYS A 65 -4.28 -3.66 -6.82
C LYS A 65 -3.44 -4.85 -6.35
N CYS A 66 -3.64 -6.04 -6.91
CA CYS A 66 -2.88 -7.22 -6.53
C CYS A 66 -1.46 -7.17 -7.10
N ARG A 67 -1.29 -6.69 -8.34
CA ARG A 67 0.01 -6.54 -8.99
C ARG A 67 0.95 -5.60 -8.24
N ALA A 68 0.41 -4.50 -7.71
CA ALA A 68 1.15 -3.56 -6.86
C ALA A 68 1.76 -4.22 -5.59
N MET A 69 1.24 -5.39 -5.17
CA MET A 69 1.79 -6.14 -4.03
C MET A 69 3.02 -6.99 -4.39
N PHE A 70 3.24 -7.25 -5.69
CA PHE A 70 4.36 -8.03 -6.22
C PHE A 70 5.44 -7.18 -6.88
N GLU A 71 5.06 -6.01 -7.38
CA GLU A 71 6.03 -5.02 -7.84
C GLU A 71 6.80 -4.47 -6.64
N PRO A 72 8.14 -4.37 -6.70
CA PRO A 72 8.85 -3.61 -5.69
C PRO A 72 8.37 -2.17 -5.83
N ALA A 73 7.63 -1.67 -4.83
CA ALA A 73 7.33 -0.25 -4.75
C ALA A 73 8.64 0.52 -4.97
N PRO A 74 8.66 1.58 -5.80
CA PRO A 74 9.85 2.42 -5.91
C PRO A 74 10.23 2.83 -4.49
N GLN A 75 11.42 2.38 -4.05
CA GLN A 75 11.83 2.48 -2.66
C GLN A 75 11.80 3.95 -2.24
N LYS A 76 10.78 4.33 -1.48
CA LYS A 76 10.88 5.46 -0.57
C LYS A 76 11.25 4.87 0.78
N ASN A 77 12.56 4.82 1.00
CA ASN A 77 13.27 4.47 2.22
C ASN A 77 12.39 4.57 3.49
N THR A 78 11.98 3.43 4.05
CA THR A 78 11.57 3.34 5.45
C THR A 78 12.26 2.15 6.09
N ALA A 79 13.34 2.48 6.79
CA ALA A 79 13.96 1.62 7.76
C ALA A 79 12.91 1.17 8.79
N THR A 80 13.01 -0.11 9.16
CA THR A 80 12.66 -0.67 10.48
C THR A 80 11.25 -0.46 11.01
N THR A 81 10.46 -1.55 11.06
CA THR A 81 9.99 -2.09 12.36
C THR A 81 9.68 -3.58 12.20
N LYS A 82 10.58 -4.39 12.74
CA LYS A 82 10.42 -5.80 13.05
C LYS A 82 9.64 -5.88 14.37
N PRO A 83 8.44 -6.48 14.45
CA PRO A 83 7.86 -6.81 15.74
C PRO A 83 8.55 -8.10 16.23
N LYS A 84 9.36 -7.99 17.27
CA LYS A 84 9.81 -9.17 18.03
C LYS A 84 9.75 -8.82 19.51
N ASN A 85 8.74 -9.39 20.15
CA ASN A 85 8.63 -9.56 21.59
C ASN A 85 9.88 -10.25 22.14
#